data_AF-V4XIS2-F1
#
_entry.id   AF-V4XIS2-F1
#
_cell.length_a   1.000
_cell.length_b   1.000
_cell.length_c   1.000
_cell.angle_alpha   90.00
_cell.angle_beta   90.00
_cell.angle_gamma   90.00
#
_symmetry.space_group_name_H-M   'P 1'
#
loop_
_entity.id
_entity.type
_entity.pdbx_description
1 polymer ?
#
loop_
_entity_poly.entity_id
_entity_poly.type
_entity_poly.pdbx_seq_one_letter_code
_entity_poly.pdbx_strand_id
1 'polypeptide(L)'
;MDLPTLVGRLRADAQAANERRLLALTGGRETGIDAAYTAIEAAEADEAAVSLVTTREGFRYHRLHPDSADELLGTTREIVVLDCHEAFSANTLGQVTGAV
;
A
#
# COMPACT_ATOMS: atom_id res chain seq x y z
N MET A 1 -18.35 -9.98 2.59
CA MET A 1 -17.35 -9.33 3.47
C MET A 1 -17.01 -8.02 2.81
N ASP A 2 -17.15 -6.90 3.51
CA ASP A 2 -16.72 -5.61 3.00
C ASP A 2 -15.21 -5.41 3.17
N LEU A 3 -14.68 -4.37 2.52
CA LEU A 3 -13.26 -4.06 2.52
C LEU A 3 -12.72 -3.73 3.92
N PRO A 4 -13.36 -2.89 4.75
CA PRO A 4 -12.88 -2.61 6.11
C PRO A 4 -12.78 -3.87 6.98
N THR A 5 -13.78 -4.74 6.93
CA THR A 5 -13.75 -6.01 7.69
C THR A 5 -12.60 -6.91 7.21
N LEU A 6 -12.34 -6.97 5.90
CA LEU A 6 -11.22 -7.73 5.35
C LEU A 6 -9.87 -7.17 5.84
N VAL A 7 -9.70 -5.85 5.80
CA VAL A 7 -8.48 -5.18 6.26
C VAL A 7 -8.20 -5.46 7.73
N GLY A 8 -9.22 -5.31 8.59
CA GLY A 8 -9.07 -5.59 10.02
C GLY A 8 -8.64 -7.04 10.28
N ARG A 9 -9.21 -8.01 9.53
CA ARG A 9 -8.79 -9.42 9.60
C ARG A 9 -7.35 -9.62 9.13
N LEU A 10 -6.97 -9.06 7.98
CA LEU A 10 -5.60 -9.17 7.46
C LEU A 10 -4.59 -8.59 8.45
N ARG A 11 -4.89 -7.46 9.10
CA ARG A 11 -4.01 -6.85 10.09
C ARG A 11 -3.87 -7.71 11.34
N ALA A 12 -4.98 -8.25 11.86
CA ALA A 12 -4.94 -9.15 13.00
C ALA A 12 -4.12 -10.43 12.69
N ASP A 13 -4.34 -11.03 11.51
CA ASP A 13 -3.61 -12.21 11.07
C ASP A 13 -2.10 -11.90 10.87
N ALA A 14 -1.77 -10.74 10.29
CA ALA A 14 -0.40 -10.26 10.11
C ALA A 14 0.34 -10.15 11.45
N GLN A 15 -0.29 -9.52 12.45
CA GLN A 15 0.27 -9.33 13.78
C GLN A 15 0.44 -10.65 14.53
N ALA A 16 -0.54 -11.55 14.43
CA ALA A 16 -0.49 -12.86 15.08
C ALA A 16 0.60 -13.77 14.51
N ALA A 17 0.84 -13.71 13.19
CA ALA A 17 1.82 -14.55 12.50
C ALA A 17 3.20 -13.89 12.30
N ASN A 18 3.32 -12.58 12.59
CA ASN A 18 4.48 -11.76 12.22
C ASN A 18 4.79 -11.85 10.71
N GLU A 19 3.75 -11.71 9.89
CA GLU A 19 3.81 -11.82 8.43
C GLU A 19 3.29 -10.55 7.76
N ARG A 20 3.79 -10.27 6.56
CA ARG A 20 3.22 -9.24 5.68
C ARG A 20 2.00 -9.81 4.96
N ARG A 21 0.96 -9.00 4.82
CA ARG A 21 -0.25 -9.36 4.06
C ARG A 21 -0.36 -8.48 2.83
N LEU A 22 -0.71 -9.09 1.71
CA LEU A 22 -0.92 -8.40 0.44
C LEU A 22 -2.42 -8.36 0.14
N LEU A 23 -2.94 -7.15 -0.07
CA LEU A 23 -4.30 -6.90 -0.52
C LEU A 23 -4.25 -6.46 -1.99
N ALA A 24 -4.79 -7.28 -2.89
CA ALA A 24 -4.88 -6.94 -4.31
C ALA A 24 -6.22 -6.24 -4.59
N LEU A 25 -6.15 -4.99 -5.05
CA LEU A 25 -7.30 -4.22 -5.52
C LEU A 25 -7.34 -4.29 -7.05
N THR A 26 -8.44 -4.81 -7.60
CA THR A 26 -8.62 -4.98 -9.05
C THR A 26 -9.82 -4.19 -9.53
N GLY A 27 -9.75 -3.69 -10.76
CA GLY A 27 -10.77 -2.84 -11.36
C GLY A 27 -10.16 -1.58 -11.98
N GLY A 28 -10.99 -0.56 -12.19
CA GLY A 28 -10.53 0.73 -12.70
C GLY A 28 -9.64 1.45 -11.71
N ARG A 29 -8.65 2.18 -12.21
CA ARG A 29 -7.65 2.90 -11.40
C ARG A 29 -8.22 3.77 -10.30
N GLU A 30 -9.18 4.65 -10.64
CA GLU A 30 -9.76 5.60 -9.69
C GLU A 30 -10.50 4.86 -8.56
N THR A 31 -11.31 3.86 -8.91
CA THR A 31 -11.98 2.99 -7.92
C THR A 31 -10.97 2.21 -7.07
N GLY A 32 -9.84 1.81 -7.66
CA GLY A 32 -8.74 1.17 -6.94
C GLY A 32 -8.06 2.11 -5.94
N ILE A 33 -7.87 3.39 -6.30
CA ILE A 33 -7.35 4.42 -5.40
C ILE A 33 -8.33 4.70 -4.26
N ASP A 34 -9.63 4.85 -4.55
CA ASP A 34 -10.67 5.04 -3.53
C ASP A 34 -10.71 3.86 -2.54
N ALA A 35 -10.59 2.64 -3.06
CA ALA A 35 -10.50 1.43 -2.25
C ALA A 35 -9.20 1.39 -1.42
N ALA A 36 -8.06 1.86 -1.95
CA ALA A 36 -6.82 1.95 -1.20
C ALA A 36 -6.94 2.94 -0.02
N TYR A 37 -7.60 4.09 -0.23
CA TYR A 37 -7.91 5.04 0.84
C TYR A 37 -8.80 4.41 1.91
N THR A 38 -9.88 3.74 1.51
CA THR A 38 -10.75 3.01 2.42
C THR A 38 -9.97 1.97 3.23
N ALA A 39 -9.02 1.27 2.61
CA ALA A 39 -8.20 0.27 3.28
C ALA A 39 -7.20 0.89 4.28
N ILE A 40 -6.56 2.02 3.93
CA ILE A 40 -5.67 2.74 4.85
C ILE A 40 -6.45 3.22 6.07
N GLU A 41 -7.63 3.81 5.87
CA GLU A 41 -8.46 4.31 6.97
C GLU A 41 -8.95 3.18 7.88
N ALA A 42 -9.35 2.05 7.30
CA ALA A 42 -9.76 0.87 8.06
C ALA A 42 -8.60 0.19 8.82
N ALA A 43 -7.36 0.41 8.41
CA ALA A 43 -6.18 -0.11 9.09
C ALA A 43 -5.74 0.75 10.28
N GLU A 44 -6.29 1.96 10.43
CA GLU A 44 -5.95 2.94 11.47
C GLU A 44 -4.44 3.25 11.52
N ALA A 45 -3.79 3.26 10.35
CA ALA A 45 -2.36 3.57 10.24
C ALA A 45 -2.11 5.09 10.37
N ASP A 46 -0.98 5.46 10.96
CA ASP A 46 -0.50 6.85 10.97
C ASP A 46 -0.22 7.32 9.54
N GLU A 47 -0.64 8.53 9.17
CA GLU A 47 -0.38 9.10 7.84
C GLU A 47 1.11 9.10 7.47
N ALA A 48 2.01 9.30 8.44
CA ALA A 48 3.45 9.27 8.25
C ALA A 48 4.00 7.86 7.99
N ALA A 49 3.27 6.82 8.42
CA ALA A 49 3.62 5.41 8.22
C ALA A 49 3.09 4.84 6.89
N VAL A 50 2.36 5.63 6.11
CA VAL A 50 1.78 5.25 4.81
C VAL A 50 2.64 5.81 3.67
N SER A 51 2.80 5.03 2.60
CA SER A 51 3.39 5.52 1.34
C SER A 51 2.62 5.04 0.12
N LEU A 52 2.47 5.90 -0.88
CA LEU A 52 1.91 5.56 -2.18
C LEU A 52 3.00 5.60 -3.24
N VAL A 53 3.17 4.51 -3.97
CA VAL A 53 4.06 4.41 -5.13
C VAL A 53 3.18 4.40 -6.37
N THR A 54 3.08 5.54 -7.04
CA THR A 54 2.12 5.76 -8.14
C THR A 54 2.56 6.89 -9.05
N THR A 55 2.24 6.82 -10.34
CA THR A 55 2.46 7.95 -11.27
C THR A 55 1.49 9.11 -11.03
N ARG A 56 0.39 8.90 -10.28
CA ARG A 56 -0.54 9.98 -9.89
C ARG A 56 0.08 10.91 -8.84
N GLU A 57 -0.46 12.13 -8.78
CA GLU A 57 -0.09 13.18 -7.84
C GLU A 57 -1.31 13.64 -7.03
N GLY A 58 -1.11 14.51 -6.03
CA GLY A 58 -2.19 15.12 -5.26
C GLY A 58 -2.69 14.32 -4.06
N PHE A 59 -1.92 13.34 -3.60
CA PHE A 59 -2.25 12.55 -2.42
C PHE A 59 -1.84 13.26 -1.12
N ARG A 60 -2.58 13.00 -0.03
CA ARG A 60 -2.27 13.55 1.30
C ARG A 60 -1.08 12.84 1.99
N TYR A 61 -0.83 11.59 1.62
CA TYR A 61 0.24 10.78 2.21
C TYR A 61 1.56 10.98 1.46
N HIS A 62 2.64 10.46 2.05
CA HIS A 62 3.93 10.37 1.36
C HIS A 62 3.77 9.64 0.02
N ARG A 63 4.20 10.26 -1.08
CA ARG A 63 4.06 9.72 -2.43
C ARG A 63 5.41 9.69 -3.13
N LEU A 64 5.66 8.58 -3.82
CA LEU A 64 6.81 8.35 -4.67
C LEU A 64 6.36 8.00 -6.08
N HIS A 65 7.15 8.41 -7.07
CA HIS A 65 7.02 7.88 -8.42
C HIS A 65 7.54 6.42 -8.40
N PRO A 66 7.01 5.49 -9.22
CA PRO A 66 7.53 4.12 -9.30
C PRO A 66 9.04 4.02 -9.56
N ASP A 67 9.60 4.98 -10.30
CA ASP A 67 11.05 5.07 -10.58
C ASP A 67 11.89 5.52 -9.38
N SER A 68 11.25 5.99 -8.30
CA SER A 68 11.86 6.45 -7.05
C SER A 68 11.51 5.53 -5.87
N ALA A 69 11.02 4.32 -6.15
CA ALA A 69 10.62 3.38 -5.10
C ALA A 69 11.79 2.87 -4.26
N ASP A 70 13.02 3.00 -4.75
CA ASP A 70 14.26 2.71 -4.02
C ASP A 70 14.46 3.62 -2.81
N GLU A 71 13.84 4.80 -2.77
CA GLU A 71 13.85 5.68 -1.58
C GLU A 71 13.17 5.06 -0.35
N LEU A 72 12.37 4.01 -0.52
CA LEU A 72 11.80 3.27 0.61
C LEU A 72 12.79 2.30 1.25
N LEU A 73 13.92 1.99 0.61
CA LEU A 73 14.91 1.06 1.14
C LEU A 73 15.54 1.59 2.42
N GLY A 74 15.55 0.76 3.46
CA GLY A 74 16.03 1.14 4.80
C GLY A 74 15.03 1.97 5.61
N THR A 75 13.82 2.21 5.08
CA THR A 75 12.71 2.80 5.84
C THR A 75 11.78 1.71 6.38
N THR A 76 10.89 2.08 7.29
CA THR A 76 9.82 1.21 7.79
C THR A 76 8.48 1.91 7.61
N ARG A 77 7.54 1.22 6.98
CA ARG A 77 6.18 1.68 6.68
C ARG A 77 5.19 0.65 7.19
N GLU A 78 4.05 1.12 7.69
CA GLU A 78 2.96 0.21 8.05
C GLU A 78 2.18 -0.23 6.80
N ILE A 79 2.03 0.67 5.83
CA ILE A 79 1.30 0.41 4.60
C ILE A 79 2.05 1.04 3.44
N VAL A 80 2.22 0.25 2.37
CA VAL A 80 2.61 0.78 1.07
C VAL A 80 1.59 0.38 0.02
N VAL A 81 1.05 1.37 -0.69
CA VAL A 81 0.18 1.14 -1.84
C VAL A 81 1.03 1.23 -3.10
N LEU A 82 1.09 0.13 -3.85
CA LEU A 82 1.79 0.08 -5.15
C LEU A 82 0.76 0.12 -6.28
N ASP A 83 0.66 1.26 -6.96
CA ASP A 83 -0.20 1.41 -8.14
C ASP A 83 0.44 0.74 -9.36
N CYS A 84 -0.16 -0.37 -9.76
CA CYS A 84 0.30 -1.20 -10.88
C CYS A 84 -0.52 -0.98 -12.16
N HIS A 85 -1.38 0.04 -12.22
CA HIS A 85 -2.38 0.15 -13.30
C HIS A 85 -1.77 0.54 -14.65
N GLU A 86 -0.72 1.37 -14.67
CA GLU A 86 -0.03 1.75 -15.91
C GLU A 86 1.14 0.81 -16.25
N ALA A 87 1.86 0.34 -15.23
CA ALA A 87 2.99 -0.56 -15.38
C ALA A 87 3.23 -1.36 -14.10
N PHE A 88 3.91 -2.50 -14.23
CA PHE A 88 4.33 -3.33 -13.11
C PHE A 88 5.80 -3.71 -13.24
N SER A 89 6.51 -3.67 -12.11
CA SER A 89 7.92 -4.06 -12.01
C SER A 89 8.11 -4.97 -10.79
N ALA A 90 8.67 -6.16 -11.03
CA ALA A 90 9.02 -7.08 -9.95
C ALA A 90 10.07 -6.48 -9.00
N ASN A 91 10.97 -5.63 -9.53
CA ASN A 91 11.96 -4.95 -8.70
C ASN A 91 11.30 -3.94 -7.76
N THR A 92 10.37 -3.13 -8.28
CA THR A 92 9.60 -2.16 -7.48
C THR A 92 8.77 -2.87 -6.42
N LEU A 93 8.14 -4.00 -6.76
CA LEU A 93 7.44 -4.83 -5.77
C LEU A 93 8.41 -5.29 -4.66
N GLY A 94 9.58 -5.79 -5.02
CA GLY A 94 10.61 -6.20 -4.05
C GLY A 94 11.02 -5.07 -3.10
N GLN A 95 11.32 -3.89 -3.65
CA GLN A 95 11.69 -2.70 -2.86
C GLN A 95 10.59 -2.31 -1.87
N VAL A 96 9.34 -2.26 -2.35
CA VAL A 96 8.17 -1.93 -1.52
C VAL A 96 7.97 -2.96 -0.41
N THR A 97 8.04 -4.26 -0.74
CA THR A 97 7.84 -5.32 0.27
C THR A 97 8.91 -5.33 1.35
N GLY A 98 10.12 -4.84 1.07
CA GLY A 98 11.19 -4.72 2.05
C GLY A 98 11.04 -3.55 3.03
N ALA A 99 10.17 -2.59 2.72
CA ALA A 99 9.90 -1.42 3.58
C ALA A 99 8.71 -1.62 4.52
N VAL A 100 7.85 -2.61 4.25
CA VAL A 100 6.77 -3.07 5.16
C VAL A 100 7.33 -4.09 6.14
#